data_AF-A0A4Z0QYX3-F1
#
_entry.id   AF-A0A4Z0QYX3-F1
#
_cell.length_a   1.000
_cell.length_b   1.000
_cell.length_c   1.000
_cell.angle_alpha   90.00
_cell.angle_beta   90.00
_cell.angle_gamma   90.00
#
_symmetry.space_group_name_H-M   'P 1'
#
loop_
_entity.id
_entity.type
_entity.pdbx_description
1 polymer ?
#
loop_
_entity_poly.entity_id
_entity_poly.type
_entity_poly.pdbx_seq_one_letter_code
_entity_poly.pdbx_strand_id
1 'polypeptide(L)'
;MNESIFRKKSLDRVSSPEQLTDYIKVSSPSVWIVLSAVVILLISVLIWSVFGSILDTVKLNALVQDGVAVCYVDGDTAAKLKVGMTSELAGTKRTVSEISGAPHSAEDLRKTMADQVTAETLIKEEWNYPVKVNASGVPDGLYEMVITIDRVKPISFILN
;
A
#
# COMPACT_ATOMS: atom_id res chain seq x y z
N MET A 1 -18.93 -23.10 -92.25
CA MET A 1 -17.62 -23.00 -91.57
C MET A 1 -17.49 -21.61 -90.98
N ASN A 2 -17.68 -21.47 -89.67
CA ASN A 2 -16.97 -20.49 -88.84
C ASN A 2 -17.20 -20.88 -87.37
N GLU A 3 -16.11 -21.28 -86.73
CA GLU A 3 -16.06 -21.74 -85.35
C GLU A 3 -16.38 -20.60 -84.38
N SER A 4 -17.41 -20.75 -83.55
CA SER A 4 -17.54 -19.95 -82.33
C SER A 4 -16.81 -20.65 -81.19
N ILE A 5 -15.48 -20.66 -81.31
CA ILE A 5 -14.49 -21.09 -80.33
C ILE A 5 -14.31 -20.08 -79.18
N PHE A 6 -15.35 -19.33 -78.82
CA PHE A 6 -15.31 -18.47 -77.64
C PHE A 6 -15.91 -19.21 -76.47
N ARG A 7 -15.06 -20.11 -75.95
CA ARG A 7 -14.86 -20.36 -74.51
C ARG A 7 -15.73 -19.44 -73.64
N LYS A 8 -16.97 -19.89 -73.37
CA LYS A 8 -17.83 -19.38 -72.28
C LYS A 8 -17.25 -19.76 -70.91
N LYS A 9 -15.94 -19.58 -70.76
CA LYS A 9 -15.18 -19.61 -69.51
C LYS A 9 -14.79 -18.19 -69.07
N SER A 10 -15.29 -17.17 -69.78
CA SER A 10 -14.99 -15.75 -69.56
C SER A 10 -16.20 -14.85 -69.33
N LEU A 11 -17.43 -15.38 -69.35
CA LEU A 11 -18.64 -14.55 -69.27
C LEU A 11 -19.65 -15.06 -68.21
N ASP A 12 -19.14 -15.46 -67.06
CA ASP A 12 -19.90 -15.44 -65.79
C ASP A 12 -18.95 -15.23 -64.60
N ARG A 13 -17.84 -14.50 -64.85
CA ARG A 13 -16.84 -14.10 -63.85
C ARG A 13 -16.72 -12.59 -63.79
N VAL A 14 -17.85 -11.89 -63.81
CA VAL A 14 -17.92 -10.46 -63.51
C VAL A 14 -19.29 -10.25 -62.92
N SER A 15 -19.36 -9.76 -61.68
CA SER A 15 -20.58 -9.41 -60.91
C SER A 15 -21.06 -10.42 -59.86
N SER A 16 -20.15 -11.10 -59.14
CA SER A 16 -20.38 -11.21 -57.69
C SER A 16 -19.68 -10.02 -57.04
N PRO A 17 -20.43 -8.97 -56.68
CA PRO A 17 -19.87 -7.75 -56.15
C PRO A 17 -19.11 -8.08 -54.87
N GLU A 18 -17.85 -7.67 -54.86
CA GLU A 18 -17.18 -7.15 -53.68
C GLU A 18 -17.47 -7.88 -52.37
N GLN A 19 -16.88 -9.07 -52.23
CA GLN A 19 -16.35 -9.51 -50.93
C GLN A 19 -15.15 -8.63 -50.48
N LEU A 20 -15.18 -7.33 -50.80
CA LEU A 20 -14.47 -6.25 -50.11
C LEU A 20 -15.34 -5.62 -49.01
N THR A 21 -16.62 -6.01 -48.94
CA THR A 21 -17.44 -5.84 -47.73
C THR A 21 -17.17 -6.96 -46.72
N ASP A 22 -16.18 -7.81 -47.01
CA ASP A 22 -15.63 -8.79 -46.09
C ASP A 22 -14.87 -8.01 -45.03
N TYR A 23 -15.64 -7.48 -44.10
CA TYR A 23 -15.20 -7.31 -42.75
C TYR A 23 -13.81 -6.68 -42.67
N ILE A 24 -13.71 -5.46 -43.23
CA ILE A 24 -13.28 -4.41 -42.33
C ILE A 24 -14.34 -4.41 -41.20
N LYS A 25 -14.23 -5.38 -40.28
CA LYS A 25 -14.66 -5.29 -38.89
C LYS A 25 -13.75 -4.21 -38.36
N VAL A 26 -13.97 -2.99 -38.82
CA VAL A 26 -13.57 -1.77 -38.14
C VAL A 26 -14.03 -2.07 -36.73
N SER A 27 -13.05 -2.27 -35.86
CA SER A 27 -13.12 -3.01 -34.61
C SER A 27 -14.54 -3.07 -34.06
N SER A 28 -15.13 -4.28 -33.97
CA SER A 28 -16.52 -4.46 -33.49
C SER A 28 -16.76 -3.56 -32.28
N PRO A 29 -17.86 -2.76 -32.21
CA PRO A 29 -18.06 -1.74 -31.18
C PRO A 29 -17.77 -2.20 -29.75
N SER A 30 -18.03 -3.48 -29.46
CA SER A 30 -17.68 -4.16 -28.22
C SER A 30 -16.20 -4.10 -27.85
N VAL A 31 -15.29 -4.24 -28.82
CA VAL A 31 -13.83 -4.14 -28.63
C VAL A 31 -13.43 -2.73 -28.24
N TRP A 32 -14.06 -1.70 -28.81
CA TRP A 32 -13.79 -0.30 -28.46
C TRP A 32 -14.27 0.05 -27.05
N ILE A 33 -15.39 -0.53 -26.61
CA ILE A 33 -15.88 -0.41 -25.23
C ILE A 33 -14.92 -1.08 -24.25
N VAL A 34 -14.44 -2.29 -24.56
CA VAL A 34 -13.45 -2.96 -23.71
C VAL A 34 -12.14 -2.18 -23.69
N LEU A 35 -11.66 -1.70 -24.84
CA LEU A 35 -10.45 -0.90 -24.94
C LEU A 35 -10.57 0.40 -24.13
N SER A 36 -11.68 1.10 -24.23
CA SER A 36 -11.91 2.34 -23.45
C SER A 36 -11.97 2.05 -21.95
N ALA A 37 -12.62 0.96 -21.53
CA ALA A 37 -12.63 0.54 -20.14
C ALA A 37 -11.21 0.28 -19.61
N VAL A 38 -10.35 -0.38 -20.40
CA VAL A 38 -8.94 -0.58 -20.03
C VAL A 38 -8.20 0.74 -19.95
N VAL A 39 -8.37 1.65 -20.91
CA VAL A 39 -7.73 2.97 -20.90
C VAL A 39 -8.15 3.79 -19.68
N ILE A 40 -9.45 3.81 -19.35
CA ILE A 40 -9.97 4.52 -18.16
C ILE A 40 -9.40 3.92 -16.88
N LEU A 41 -9.32 2.58 -16.79
CA LEU A 41 -8.72 1.89 -15.65
C LEU A 41 -7.25 2.29 -15.49
N LEU A 42 -6.48 2.26 -16.58
CA LEU A 42 -5.06 2.65 -16.56
C LEU A 42 -4.89 4.11 -16.11
N ILE A 43 -5.67 5.04 -16.67
CA ILE A 43 -5.63 6.45 -16.27
C ILE A 43 -5.98 6.61 -14.78
N SER A 44 -6.99 5.89 -14.30
CA SER A 44 -7.40 5.92 -12.89
C SER A 44 -6.29 5.42 -11.96
N VAL A 45 -5.63 4.32 -12.32
CA VAL A 45 -4.48 3.79 -11.58
C VAL A 45 -3.31 4.76 -11.61
N LEU A 46 -3.03 5.42 -12.75
CA LEU A 46 -1.96 6.42 -12.85
C LEU A 46 -2.24 7.65 -11.97
N ILE A 47 -3.46 8.18 -12.01
CA ILE A 47 -3.88 9.30 -11.16
C ILE A 47 -3.76 8.89 -9.69
N TRP A 48 -4.33 7.74 -9.31
CA TRP A 48 -4.23 7.23 -7.94
C TRP A 48 -2.78 6.95 -7.52
N SER A 49 -1.91 6.53 -8.43
CA SER A 49 -0.51 6.26 -8.14
C SER A 49 0.29 7.53 -7.83
N VAL A 50 -0.06 8.65 -8.49
CA VAL A 50 0.58 9.96 -8.28
C VAL A 50 0.02 10.69 -7.04
N PHE A 51 -1.29 10.68 -6.85
CA PHE A 51 -1.96 11.42 -5.77
C PHE A 51 -2.23 10.59 -4.52
N GLY A 52 -2.27 9.26 -4.65
CA GLY A 52 -2.48 8.34 -3.55
C GLY A 52 -1.29 8.29 -2.62
N SER A 53 -1.56 7.96 -1.36
CA SER A 53 -0.55 7.75 -0.36
C SER A 53 -0.90 6.54 0.49
N ILE A 54 0.04 5.63 0.60
CA ILE A 54 -0.02 4.46 1.48
C ILE A 54 0.75 4.84 2.74
N LEU A 55 0.11 4.68 3.90
CA LEU A 55 0.78 4.92 5.18
C LEU A 55 1.55 3.66 5.56
N ASP A 56 2.83 3.84 5.89
CA ASP A 56 3.62 2.81 6.55
C ASP A 56 3.41 2.96 8.06
N THR A 57 2.81 1.95 8.67
CA THR A 57 2.42 1.98 10.07
C THR A 57 2.93 0.77 10.80
N VAL A 58 3.53 0.98 11.97
CA VAL A 58 3.95 -0.09 12.87
C VAL A 58 2.97 -0.20 14.03
N LYS A 59 2.45 -1.41 14.23
CA LYS A 59 1.57 -1.76 15.35
C LYS A 59 2.40 -2.39 16.47
N LEU A 60 2.25 -1.86 17.66
CA LEU A 60 2.99 -2.26 18.84
C LEU A 60 2.14 -2.07 20.09
N ASN A 61 2.62 -2.60 21.21
CA ASN A 61 1.97 -2.38 22.50
C ASN A 61 2.70 -1.25 23.23
N ALA A 62 1.94 -0.43 23.93
CA ALA A 62 2.45 0.63 24.77
C ALA A 62 1.89 0.48 26.19
N LEU A 63 2.77 0.68 27.17
CA LEU A 63 2.37 0.80 28.56
C LEU A 63 2.13 2.26 28.88
N VAL A 64 0.91 2.59 29.28
CA VAL A 64 0.55 3.91 29.80
C VAL A 64 0.77 3.90 31.31
N GLN A 65 1.62 4.81 31.78
CA GLN A 65 1.85 5.06 33.19
C GLN A 65 2.02 6.56 33.42
N ASP A 66 1.30 7.12 34.40
CA ASP A 66 1.37 8.54 34.77
C ASP A 66 1.14 9.50 33.59
N GLY A 67 0.26 9.12 32.65
CA GLY A 67 -0.04 9.91 31.47
C GLY A 67 1.07 9.95 30.41
N VAL A 68 2.02 9.01 30.46
CA VAL A 68 3.02 8.77 29.41
C VAL A 68 2.87 7.34 28.88
N ALA A 69 2.77 7.19 27.57
CA ALA A 69 2.81 5.90 26.90
C ALA A 69 4.24 5.58 26.50
N VAL A 70 4.77 4.46 26.96
CA VAL A 70 6.09 3.95 26.57
C VAL A 70 5.90 2.68 25.75
N CYS A 71 6.47 2.66 24.55
CA CYS A 71 6.60 1.44 23.76
C CYS A 71 8.04 1.19 23.36
N TYR A 72 8.30 -0.01 22.89
CA TYR A 72 9.61 -0.42 22.43
C TYR A 72 9.56 -0.83 20.96
N VAL A 73 10.57 -0.41 20.22
CA VAL A 73 10.76 -0.74 18.80
C VAL A 73 12.15 -1.29 18.54
N ASP A 74 12.32 -1.96 17.41
CA ASP A 74 13.62 -2.40 16.93
C ASP A 74 14.47 -1.23 16.40
N GLY A 75 15.75 -1.50 16.11
CA GLY A 75 16.70 -0.47 15.68
C GLY A 75 16.42 0.12 14.29
N ASP A 76 15.88 -0.66 13.34
CA ASP A 76 15.55 -0.17 12.00
C ASP A 76 14.34 0.78 12.06
N THR A 77 13.33 0.39 12.83
CA THR A 77 12.17 1.24 13.12
C THR A 77 12.59 2.50 13.87
N ALA A 78 13.41 2.39 14.92
CA ALA A 78 13.91 3.53 15.69
C ALA A 78 14.66 4.55 14.80
N ALA A 79 15.44 4.08 13.83
CA ALA A 79 16.18 4.95 12.91
C ALA A 79 15.27 5.74 11.95
N LYS A 80 14.08 5.22 11.65
CA LYS A 80 13.09 5.88 10.79
C LYS A 80 12.20 6.85 11.57
N LEU A 81 11.98 6.60 12.86
CA LEU A 81 11.10 7.41 13.69
C LEU A 81 11.65 8.83 13.93
N LYS A 82 10.75 9.81 13.96
CA LYS A 82 11.05 11.21 14.27
C LYS A 82 10.03 11.77 15.25
N VAL A 83 10.48 12.66 16.13
CA VAL A 83 9.61 13.41 17.04
C VAL A 83 8.58 14.19 16.20
N GLY A 84 7.32 14.17 16.62
CA GLY A 84 6.21 14.78 15.89
C GLY A 84 5.49 13.84 14.90
N MET A 85 5.96 12.61 14.69
CA MET A 85 5.22 11.61 13.91
C MET A 85 3.85 11.32 14.53
N THR A 86 2.87 10.99 13.67
CA THR A 86 1.51 10.68 14.11
C THR A 86 1.47 9.26 14.69
N SER A 87 1.03 9.16 15.93
CA SER A 87 0.68 7.91 16.59
C SER A 87 -0.81 7.86 16.87
N GLU A 88 -1.38 6.67 17.01
CA GLU A 88 -2.74 6.46 17.46
C GLU A 88 -2.69 5.56 18.69
N LEU A 89 -3.21 6.06 19.80
CA LEU A 89 -3.24 5.37 21.09
C LEU A 89 -4.69 5.39 21.59
N ALA A 90 -5.23 4.21 21.93
CA ALA A 90 -6.61 4.07 22.40
C ALA A 90 -7.65 4.75 21.47
N GLY A 91 -7.43 4.66 20.15
CA GLY A 91 -8.31 5.27 19.13
C GLY A 91 -8.19 6.80 19.00
N THR A 92 -7.23 7.42 19.70
CA THR A 92 -6.98 8.86 19.62
C THR A 92 -5.64 9.14 18.94
N LYS A 93 -5.66 10.01 17.92
CA LYS A 93 -4.43 10.47 17.25
C LYS A 93 -3.63 11.39 18.15
N ARG A 94 -2.33 11.10 18.26
CA ARG A 94 -1.35 11.79 19.08
C ARG A 94 -0.03 11.92 18.33
N THR A 95 0.93 12.55 18.96
CA THR A 95 2.26 12.76 18.37
C THR A 95 3.32 12.14 19.25
N VAL A 96 4.35 11.59 18.60
CA VAL A 96 5.54 11.08 19.29
C VAL A 96 6.26 12.25 19.95
N SER A 97 6.42 12.18 21.27
CA SER A 97 7.03 13.24 22.08
C SER A 97 8.53 13.06 22.25
N GLU A 98 9.01 11.82 22.39
CA GLU A 98 10.42 11.53 22.64
C GLU A 98 10.79 10.17 22.06
N ILE A 99 12.00 10.07 21.51
CA ILE A 99 12.59 8.83 21.03
C ILE A 99 13.95 8.71 21.70
N SER A 100 14.16 7.67 22.51
CA SER A 100 15.45 7.42 23.12
C SER A 100 16.41 6.84 22.10
N GLY A 101 17.61 7.43 21.98
CA GLY A 101 18.68 6.90 21.13
C GLY A 101 19.43 5.72 21.76
N ALA A 102 19.24 5.44 23.05
CA ALA A 102 19.86 4.32 23.75
C ALA A 102 18.86 3.16 23.86
N PRO A 103 19.19 1.96 23.35
CA PRO A 103 18.34 0.79 23.51
C PRO A 103 18.49 0.21 24.91
N HIS A 104 17.43 -0.44 25.40
CA HIS A 104 17.46 -1.26 26.60
C HIS A 104 17.51 -2.73 26.21
N SER A 105 18.31 -3.52 26.94
CA SER A 105 18.34 -4.95 26.73
C SER A 105 17.04 -5.59 27.24
N ALA A 106 16.62 -6.68 26.60
CA ALA A 106 15.47 -7.46 27.04
C ALA A 106 15.60 -7.90 28.51
N GLU A 107 16.81 -8.22 28.96
CA GLU A 107 17.07 -8.69 30.32
C GLU A 107 16.88 -7.56 31.35
N ASP A 108 17.39 -6.36 31.05
CA ASP A 108 17.24 -5.20 31.94
C ASP A 108 15.78 -4.76 32.05
N LEU A 109 15.04 -4.79 30.94
CA LEU A 109 13.60 -4.50 30.93
C LEU A 109 12.81 -5.53 31.74
N ARG A 110 13.11 -6.83 31.60
CA ARG A 110 12.46 -7.91 32.37
C ARG A 110 12.73 -7.81 33.86
N LYS A 111 13.90 -7.34 34.28
CA LYS A 111 14.24 -7.14 35.70
C LYS A 111 13.55 -5.92 36.30
N THR A 112 13.32 -4.89 35.48
CA THR A 112 12.77 -3.61 35.93
C THR A 112 11.24 -3.61 35.92
N MET A 113 10.62 -4.37 35.01
CA MET A 113 9.16 -4.50 34.95
C MET A 113 8.64 -5.41 36.06
N ALA A 114 7.69 -4.91 36.84
CA ALA A 114 7.07 -5.65 37.95
C ALA A 114 6.17 -6.81 37.48
N ASP A 115 5.65 -6.74 36.24
CA ASP A 115 4.70 -7.70 35.68
C ASP A 115 5.29 -8.43 34.46
N GLN A 116 5.35 -9.77 34.56
CA GLN A 116 5.90 -10.62 33.50
C GLN A 116 5.08 -10.59 32.21
N VAL A 117 3.75 -10.44 32.30
CA VAL A 117 2.87 -10.40 31.13
C VAL A 117 3.13 -9.14 30.30
N THR A 118 3.29 -8.01 30.98
CA THR A 118 3.66 -6.72 30.39
C THR A 118 5.04 -6.80 29.74
N ALA A 119 6.01 -7.45 30.40
CA ALA A 119 7.34 -7.66 29.85
C ALA A 119 7.30 -8.49 28.56
N GLU A 120 6.57 -9.61 28.52
CA GLU A 120 6.42 -10.43 27.31
C GLU A 120 5.68 -9.71 26.18
N THR A 121 4.76 -8.82 26.51
CA THR A 121 3.94 -8.07 25.54
C THR A 121 4.73 -6.93 24.86
N LEU A 122 5.65 -6.32 25.60
CA LEU A 122 6.43 -5.16 25.17
C LEU A 122 7.81 -5.52 24.62
N ILE A 123 8.43 -6.57 25.15
CA ILE A 123 9.81 -6.97 24.83
C ILE A 123 9.74 -8.08 23.78
N LYS A 124 9.84 -7.68 22.52
CA LYS A 124 9.85 -8.63 21.38
C LYS A 124 11.25 -8.97 20.91
N GLU A 125 12.19 -8.05 21.11
CA GLU A 125 13.56 -8.13 20.59
C GLU A 125 14.59 -8.17 21.72
N GLU A 126 15.85 -8.47 21.37
CA GLU A 126 16.98 -8.42 22.31
C GLU A 126 17.32 -6.98 22.73
N TRP A 127 17.22 -6.04 21.78
CA TRP A 127 17.46 -4.62 21.97
C TRP A 127 16.21 -3.81 21.64
N ASN A 128 15.77 -3.01 22.60
CA ASN A 128 14.46 -2.36 22.58
C ASN A 128 14.64 -0.85 22.74
N TYR A 129 14.30 -0.08 21.72
CA TYR A 129 14.42 1.38 21.74
C TYR A 129 13.13 1.99 22.31
N PRO A 130 13.19 2.69 23.47
CA PRO A 130 12.00 3.27 24.06
C PRO A 130 11.53 4.50 23.29
N VAL A 131 10.25 4.51 22.94
CA VAL A 131 9.54 5.63 22.32
C VAL A 131 8.44 6.07 23.28
N LYS A 132 8.44 7.36 23.61
CA LYS A 132 7.44 7.95 24.50
C LYS A 132 6.45 8.78 23.70
N VAL A 133 5.18 8.61 24.03
CA VAL A 133 4.06 9.35 23.47
C VAL A 133 3.29 9.98 24.62
N ASN A 134 2.84 11.22 24.45
CA ASN A 134 1.97 11.85 25.43
C ASN A 134 0.68 11.02 25.57
N ALA A 135 0.41 10.52 26.76
CA ALA A 135 -0.75 9.71 27.06
C ALA A 135 -1.81 10.44 27.91
N SER A 136 -1.73 11.77 28.05
CA SER A 136 -2.57 12.53 28.97
C SER A 136 -4.06 12.24 28.78
N GLY A 137 -4.75 11.91 29.87
CA GLY A 137 -6.17 11.54 29.86
C GLY A 137 -6.46 10.08 29.48
N VAL A 138 -5.45 9.24 29.26
CA VAL A 138 -5.62 7.78 29.12
C VAL A 138 -5.32 7.14 30.48
N PRO A 139 -6.18 6.23 30.98
CA PRO A 139 -5.89 5.46 32.19
C PRO A 139 -4.62 4.62 32.06
N ASP A 140 -4.01 4.28 33.19
CA ASP A 140 -2.85 3.41 33.20
C ASP A 140 -3.23 1.99 32.74
N GLY A 141 -2.38 1.38 31.92
CA GLY A 141 -2.61 0.06 31.36
C GLY A 141 -1.88 -0.21 30.06
N LEU A 142 -2.07 -1.42 29.53
CA LEU A 142 -1.55 -1.83 28.23
C LEU A 142 -2.54 -1.45 27.12
N TYR A 143 -2.03 -0.76 26.11
CA TYR A 143 -2.81 -0.34 24.95
C TYR A 143 -2.09 -0.71 23.66
N GLU A 144 -2.87 -1.06 22.63
CA GLU A 144 -2.35 -1.11 21.27
C GLU A 144 -2.08 0.33 20.81
N MET A 145 -0.90 0.53 20.22
CA MET A 145 -0.49 1.79 19.63
C MET A 145 0.00 1.58 18.21
N VAL A 146 -0.42 2.48 17.33
CA VAL A 146 -0.05 2.45 15.91
C VAL A 146 0.74 3.71 15.61
N ILE A 147 1.99 3.59 15.18
CA ILE A 147 2.81 4.73 14.78
C ILE A 147 2.91 4.76 13.26
N THR A 148 2.59 5.90 12.67
CA THR A 148 2.82 6.16 11.24
C THR A 148 4.26 6.63 11.05
N ILE A 149 5.07 5.81 10.38
CA ILE A 149 6.51 6.05 10.19
C ILE A 149 6.76 6.79 8.88
N ASP A 150 6.09 6.38 7.82
CA ASP A 150 6.30 6.97 6.51
C ASP A 150 5.00 7.04 5.70
N ARG A 151 5.04 7.83 4.63
CA ARG A 151 3.97 7.96 3.66
C ARG A 151 4.56 7.70 2.28
N VAL A 152 4.34 6.50 1.77
CA VAL A 152 4.86 6.07 0.47
C VAL A 152 3.82 6.35 -0.62
N LYS A 153 4.26 6.94 -1.74
CA LYS A 153 3.40 7.12 -2.92
C LYS A 153 3.43 5.83 -3.76
N PRO A 154 2.30 5.28 -4.23
CA PRO A 154 2.30 4.03 -4.99
C PRO A 154 3.22 4.05 -6.22
N ILE A 155 3.43 5.21 -6.85
CA ILE A 155 4.31 5.35 -8.01
C ILE A 155 5.77 4.97 -7.74
N SER A 156 6.24 5.07 -6.49
CA SER A 156 7.63 4.70 -6.15
C SER A 156 7.90 3.20 -6.33
N PHE A 157 6.87 2.34 -6.23
CA PHE A 157 7.03 0.89 -6.44
C PHE A 157 7.20 0.50 -7.91
N ILE A 158 6.81 1.36 -8.85
CA ILE A 158 6.93 1.10 -10.30
C ILE A 158 8.27 1.60 -10.84
N LEU A 159 8.82 2.65 -10.21
CA LEU A 159 10.04 3.34 -10.66
C LEU A 159 11.32 2.84 -9.95
N ASN A 160 11.19 1.85 -9.07
CA ASN A 160 12.28 1.27 -8.27
C ASN A 160 12.64 -0.12 -8.79
#